data_AF-A0A3P0NCQ2-F1
#
_entry.id   AF-A0A3P0NCQ2-F1
#
_cell.length_a   1.000
_cell.length_b   1.000
_cell.length_c   1.000
_cell.angle_alpha   90.00
_cell.angle_beta   90.00
_cell.angle_gamma   90.00
#
_symmetry.space_group_name_H-M   'P 1'
#
loop_
_entity.id
_entity.type
_entity.pdbx_description
1 polymer ?
#
loop_
_entity_poly.entity_id
_entity_poly.type
_entity_poly.pdbx_seq_one_letter_code
_entity_poly.pdbx_strand_id
1 'polypeptide(L)'
;MELNDTLRVPLAPAVVREAFEDLALLRASFEHCESFVKLAHGEFALTITVPLGPLRARYDVRAHSASEQGDAEGQPRRVLSFKARADGLGALRGQVDLVLLPDDDDAAATRIEYLVWATASGPLAELPARQIENALREWTDDFFREFCAVVQAKHGLVPNRARSNPQRRQHVFLRPASLMAAAKRPLPPHLGGALSGRAASAVHHRESGPLPVWAWAAIIVFVALLLYAARWINGA
;
A
#
# COMPACT_ATOMS: atom_id res chain seq x y z
N MET A 1 -5.38 -15.11 -12.82
CA MET A 1 -6.74 -14.67 -12.45
C MET A 1 -7.08 -13.47 -13.31
N GLU A 2 -8.35 -13.28 -13.60
CA GLU A 2 -8.87 -12.21 -14.44
C GLU A 2 -10.11 -11.62 -13.78
N LEU A 3 -10.18 -10.29 -13.71
CA LEU A 3 -11.29 -9.55 -13.13
C LEU A 3 -11.72 -8.49 -14.15
N ASN A 4 -12.94 -8.61 -14.64
CA ASN A 4 -13.60 -7.63 -15.49
C ASN A 4 -14.78 -7.04 -14.71
N ASP A 5 -14.88 -5.72 -14.67
CA ASP A 5 -16.06 -5.04 -14.14
C ASP A 5 -16.26 -3.66 -14.77
N THR A 6 -17.42 -3.09 -14.50
CA THR A 6 -17.80 -1.75 -14.97
C THR A 6 -18.32 -0.93 -13.81
N LEU A 7 -17.92 0.33 -13.73
CA LEU A 7 -18.37 1.25 -12.69
C LEU A 7 -18.81 2.58 -13.30
N ARG A 8 -19.73 3.26 -12.60
CA ARG A 8 -20.25 4.56 -13.00
C ARG A 8 -19.68 5.65 -12.09
N VAL A 9 -19.04 6.65 -12.70
CA VAL A 9 -18.56 7.86 -12.01
C VAL A 9 -19.47 9.03 -12.41
N PRO A 10 -20.14 9.71 -11.46
CA PRO A 10 -21.03 10.83 -11.76
C PRO A 10 -20.23 12.13 -12.00
N LEU A 11 -19.29 12.09 -12.93
CA LEU A 11 -18.44 13.20 -13.37
C LEU A 11 -18.17 13.05 -14.87
N ALA A 12 -17.97 14.16 -15.57
CA ALA A 12 -17.74 14.15 -17.02
C ALA A 12 -16.39 13.46 -17.36
N PRO A 13 -16.29 12.75 -18.51
CA PRO A 13 -15.08 11.97 -18.85
C PRO A 13 -13.78 12.79 -18.85
N ALA A 14 -13.85 14.06 -19.28
CA ALA A 14 -12.71 14.96 -19.27
C ALA A 14 -12.19 15.25 -17.85
N VAL A 15 -13.11 15.43 -16.88
CA VAL A 15 -12.79 15.68 -15.47
C VAL A 15 -12.16 14.43 -14.84
N VAL A 16 -12.72 13.26 -15.13
CA VAL A 16 -12.19 11.97 -14.65
C VAL A 16 -10.77 11.74 -15.17
N ARG A 17 -10.53 12.00 -16.46
CA ARG A 17 -9.20 11.88 -17.07
C ARG A 17 -8.17 12.80 -16.42
N GLU A 18 -8.51 14.08 -16.23
CA GLU A 18 -7.62 15.03 -15.55
C GLU A 18 -7.32 14.58 -14.11
N ALA A 19 -8.33 14.10 -13.38
CA ALA A 19 -8.17 13.61 -12.03
C ALA A 19 -7.28 12.36 -11.93
N PHE A 20 -7.22 11.51 -12.96
CA PHE A 20 -6.27 10.39 -13.04
C PHE A 20 -4.82 10.81 -13.30
N GLU A 21 -4.56 12.07 -13.66
CA GLU A 21 -3.19 12.62 -13.80
C GLU A 21 -2.72 13.34 -12.54
N ASP A 22 -3.65 13.73 -11.67
CA ASP A 22 -3.39 14.46 -10.44
C ASP A 22 -3.00 13.51 -9.30
N LEU A 23 -1.69 13.46 -9.01
CA LEU A 23 -1.13 12.61 -7.95
C LEU A 23 -1.74 12.90 -6.57
N ALA A 24 -2.12 14.15 -6.29
CA ALA A 24 -2.68 14.51 -4.99
C ALA A 24 -4.09 13.94 -4.83
N LEU A 25 -4.90 14.00 -5.89
CA LEU A 25 -6.24 13.39 -5.91
C LEU A 25 -6.14 11.88 -5.79
N LEU A 26 -5.30 11.23 -6.59
CA LEU A 26 -5.11 9.78 -6.53
C LEU A 26 -4.68 9.33 -5.13
N ARG A 27 -3.74 10.05 -4.50
CA ARG A 27 -3.32 9.76 -3.12
C ARG A 27 -4.46 9.90 -2.12
N ALA A 28 -5.29 10.93 -2.26
CA ALA A 28 -6.42 11.17 -1.37
C ALA A 28 -7.51 10.09 -1.51
N SER A 29 -7.66 9.49 -2.69
CA SER A 29 -8.62 8.40 -2.95
C SER A 29 -8.25 7.06 -2.28
N PHE A 30 -6.99 6.88 -1.85
CA PHE A 30 -6.59 5.68 -1.14
C PHE A 30 -6.65 5.87 0.38
N GLU A 31 -7.66 5.27 1.03
CA GLU A 31 -7.91 5.49 2.47
C GLU A 31 -6.71 5.15 3.37
N HIS A 32 -6.03 4.05 3.08
CA HIS A 32 -4.89 3.52 3.85
C HIS A 32 -3.55 3.66 3.14
N CYS A 33 -3.42 4.67 2.26
CA CYS A 33 -2.15 4.98 1.62
C CYS A 33 -1.22 5.73 2.57
N GLU A 34 -0.04 5.16 2.81
CA GLU A 34 0.98 5.76 3.64
C GLU A 34 1.93 6.62 2.82
N SER A 35 2.42 6.08 1.71
CA SER A 35 3.32 6.76 0.77
C SER A 35 2.78 6.62 -0.65
N PHE A 36 2.89 7.67 -1.45
CA PHE A 36 2.60 7.63 -2.88
C PHE A 36 3.47 8.69 -3.55
N VAL A 37 4.43 8.22 -4.34
CA VAL A 37 5.38 9.05 -5.05
C VAL A 37 5.41 8.65 -6.52
N LYS A 38 5.51 9.67 -7.38
CA LYS A 38 5.82 9.48 -8.79
C LYS A 38 7.34 9.42 -8.94
N LEU A 39 7.82 8.34 -9.53
CA LEU A 39 9.22 8.10 -9.85
C LEU A 39 9.51 8.58 -11.28
N ALA A 40 10.75 8.44 -11.73
CA ALA A 40 11.13 8.76 -13.10
C ALA A 40 10.41 7.83 -14.11
N HIS A 41 10.31 8.25 -15.38
CA HIS A 41 9.78 7.44 -16.49
C HIS A 41 8.30 7.00 -16.35
N GLY A 42 7.48 7.70 -15.56
CA GLY A 42 6.07 7.34 -15.40
C GLY A 42 5.83 6.15 -14.47
N GLU A 43 6.85 5.81 -13.68
CA GLU A 43 6.72 4.85 -12.58
C GLU A 43 6.08 5.49 -11.34
N PHE A 44 5.40 4.66 -10.58
CA PHE A 44 4.73 5.01 -9.35
C PHE A 44 5.14 4.04 -8.26
N ALA A 45 5.40 4.58 -7.08
CA ALA A 45 5.68 3.82 -5.88
C ALA A 45 4.68 4.22 -4.81
N LEU A 46 3.93 3.25 -4.28
CA LEU A 46 3.03 3.48 -3.17
C LEU A 46 3.17 2.38 -2.12
N THR A 47 2.94 2.75 -0.88
CA THR A 47 2.81 1.81 0.23
C THR A 47 1.42 1.95 0.82
N ILE A 48 0.68 0.86 0.85
CA ILE A 48 -0.73 0.82 1.28
C ILE A 48 -0.95 -0.33 2.25
N THR A 49 -1.74 -0.10 3.29
CA THR A 49 -2.19 -1.18 4.17
C THR A 49 -3.57 -1.63 3.72
N VAL A 50 -3.69 -2.87 3.25
CA VAL A 50 -4.97 -3.47 2.85
C VAL A 50 -5.57 -4.14 4.08
N PRO A 51 -6.78 -3.75 4.54
CA PRO A 51 -7.39 -4.31 5.74
C PRO A 51 -8.29 -5.53 5.47
N LEU A 52 -8.17 -6.18 4.30
CA LEU A 52 -9.13 -7.17 3.80
C LEU A 52 -8.76 -8.61 4.19
N GLY A 53 -9.43 -9.15 5.21
CA GLY A 53 -9.41 -10.59 5.54
C GLY A 53 -8.02 -11.25 5.54
N PRO A 54 -7.82 -12.39 4.84
CA PRO A 54 -6.52 -13.08 4.78
C PRO A 54 -5.49 -12.37 3.90
N LEU A 55 -5.88 -11.29 3.22
CA LEU A 55 -5.01 -10.42 2.45
C LEU A 55 -4.60 -9.20 3.28
N ARG A 56 -4.89 -9.20 4.59
CA ARG A 56 -4.52 -8.09 5.46
C ARG A 56 -3.01 -8.01 5.60
N ALA A 57 -2.41 -7.00 4.98
CA ALA A 57 -1.00 -6.67 5.16
C ALA A 57 -0.69 -5.26 4.66
N ARG A 58 0.54 -4.85 4.94
CA ARG A 58 1.21 -3.74 4.28
C ARG A 58 1.75 -4.22 2.93
N TYR A 59 1.35 -3.55 1.86
CA TYR A 59 1.82 -3.80 0.51
C TYR A 59 2.69 -2.66 0.01
N ASP A 60 3.87 -3.01 -0.49
CA ASP A 60 4.68 -2.12 -1.31
C ASP A 60 4.36 -2.40 -2.78
N VAL A 61 3.82 -1.39 -3.46
CA VAL A 61 3.39 -1.48 -4.84
C VAL A 61 4.29 -0.61 -5.72
N ARG A 62 4.71 -1.19 -6.83
CA ARG A 62 5.34 -0.51 -7.96
C ARG A 62 4.41 -0.62 -9.15
N ALA A 63 4.13 0.49 -9.79
CA ALA A 63 3.29 0.51 -10.97
C ALA A 63 3.94 1.34 -12.08
N HIS A 64 3.74 0.96 -13.32
CA HIS A 64 4.28 1.62 -14.50
C HIS A 64 3.14 1.86 -15.47
N SER A 65 2.88 3.12 -15.81
CA SER A 65 1.90 3.47 -16.84
C SER A 65 2.52 3.23 -18.21
N ALA A 66 1.90 2.37 -19.02
CA ALA A 66 2.44 1.94 -20.31
C ALA A 66 2.13 2.92 -21.46
N SER A 67 1.61 4.12 -21.17
CA SER A 67 1.09 5.16 -22.07
C SER A 67 -0.45 5.21 -22.10
N GLU A 68 -0.98 6.42 -22.32
CA GLU A 68 -2.34 6.60 -22.80
C GLU A 68 -2.35 6.35 -24.31
N GLN A 69 -3.21 5.44 -24.74
CA GLN A 69 -3.43 5.16 -26.15
C GLN A 69 -4.94 5.22 -26.38
N GLY A 70 -5.37 5.72 -27.54
CA GLY A 70 -6.74 5.43 -27.99
C GLY A 70 -6.90 3.92 -28.17
N ASP A 71 -8.03 3.34 -27.80
CA ASP A 71 -8.39 2.01 -28.28
C ASP A 71 -8.65 2.01 -29.80
N ALA A 72 -9.05 0.87 -30.36
CA ALA A 72 -9.29 0.76 -31.81
C ALA A 72 -10.42 1.68 -32.28
N GLU A 73 -11.30 2.07 -31.37
CA GLU A 73 -12.44 2.95 -31.53
C GLU A 73 -12.13 4.43 -31.20
N GLY A 74 -10.89 4.74 -30.78
CA GLY A 74 -10.43 6.09 -30.44
C GLY A 74 -10.83 6.57 -29.04
N GLN A 75 -11.33 5.68 -28.18
CA GLN A 75 -11.69 5.99 -26.80
C GLN A 75 -10.43 6.05 -25.92
N PRO A 76 -10.43 6.92 -24.88
CA PRO A 76 -9.30 7.02 -23.97
C PRO A 76 -9.13 5.72 -23.18
N ARG A 77 -8.08 4.97 -23.54
CA ARG A 77 -7.67 3.73 -22.89
C ARG A 77 -6.34 3.94 -22.17
N ARG A 78 -6.23 3.39 -20.96
CA ARG A 78 -5.02 3.50 -20.14
C ARG A 78 -4.63 2.13 -19.59
N VAL A 79 -3.39 1.76 -19.88
CA VAL A 79 -2.82 0.49 -19.44
C VAL A 79 -1.75 0.73 -18.37
N LEU A 80 -1.84 -0.04 -17.29
CA LEU A 80 -0.95 0.02 -16.13
C LEU A 80 -0.42 -1.38 -15.84
N SER A 81 0.90 -1.54 -15.75
CA SER A 81 1.49 -2.73 -15.15
C SER A 81 1.75 -2.48 -13.67
N PHE A 82 1.50 -3.45 -12.81
CA PHE A 82 1.76 -3.34 -11.38
C PHE A 82 2.40 -4.58 -10.78
N LYS A 83 3.13 -4.37 -9.69
CA LYS A 83 3.67 -5.40 -8.82
C LYS A 83 3.50 -4.96 -7.38
N ALA A 84 2.66 -5.67 -6.64
CA ALA A 84 2.45 -5.51 -5.22
C ALA A 84 3.17 -6.62 -4.46
N ARG A 85 3.86 -6.28 -3.37
CA ARG A 85 4.52 -7.24 -2.48
C ARG A 85 4.11 -6.96 -1.04
N ALA A 86 3.79 -8.01 -0.31
CA ALA A 86 3.60 -7.96 1.14
C ALA A 86 4.53 -8.98 1.80
N ASP A 87 5.26 -8.54 2.81
CA ASP A 87 6.14 -9.44 3.56
C ASP A 87 5.32 -10.50 4.30
N GLY A 88 5.74 -11.76 4.19
CA GLY A 88 5.02 -12.90 4.75
C GLY A 88 3.76 -13.34 3.99
N LEU A 89 3.21 -12.53 3.08
CA LEU A 89 2.08 -12.91 2.22
C LEU A 89 2.52 -13.21 0.78
N GLY A 90 3.63 -12.65 0.28
CA GLY A 90 4.12 -12.91 -1.08
C GLY A 90 3.91 -11.74 -2.02
N ALA A 91 3.62 -12.00 -3.29
CA ALA A 91 3.49 -10.94 -4.29
C ALA A 91 2.37 -11.18 -5.29
N LEU A 92 1.77 -10.09 -5.75
CA LEU A 92 0.76 -10.04 -6.80
C LEU A 92 1.31 -9.16 -7.94
N ARG A 93 1.44 -9.71 -9.15
CA ARG A 93 1.84 -8.96 -10.34
C ARG A 93 0.73 -8.99 -11.35
N GLY A 94 0.51 -7.89 -12.06
CA GLY A 94 -0.55 -7.85 -13.04
C GLY A 94 -0.48 -6.65 -13.98
N GLN A 95 -1.53 -6.55 -14.78
CA GLN A 95 -1.82 -5.43 -15.65
C GLN A 95 -3.29 -5.04 -15.45
N VAL A 96 -3.54 -3.73 -15.47
CA VAL A 96 -4.87 -3.14 -15.45
C VAL A 96 -5.05 -2.39 -16.77
N ASP A 97 -6.20 -2.58 -17.38
CA ASP A 97 -6.67 -1.85 -18.54
C ASP A 97 -7.92 -1.08 -18.13
N LEU A 98 -7.98 0.20 -18.49
CA LEU A 98 -9.05 1.13 -18.15
C LEU A 98 -9.55 1.79 -19.42
N VAL A 99 -10.85 1.71 -19.68
CA VAL A 99 -11.51 2.41 -20.78
C VAL A 99 -12.55 3.38 -20.18
N LEU A 100 -12.47 4.65 -20.57
CA LEU A 100 -13.40 5.68 -20.11
C LEU A 100 -14.38 6.02 -21.22
N LEU A 101 -15.65 5.73 -21.00
CA LEU A 101 -16.75 6.02 -21.92
C LEU A 101 -17.70 7.06 -21.31
N PRO A 102 -18.35 7.92 -22.13
CA PRO A 102 -19.53 8.65 -21.69
C PRO A 102 -20.62 7.66 -21.22
N ASP A 103 -21.34 8.01 -20.17
CA ASP A 103 -22.51 7.25 -19.72
C ASP A 103 -23.67 7.45 -20.71
N ASP A 104 -24.37 6.36 -21.07
CA ASP A 104 -25.42 6.40 -22.10
C ASP A 104 -26.64 7.24 -21.66
N ASP A 105 -26.92 7.29 -20.36
CA ASP A 105 -28.07 8.00 -19.77
C ASP A 105 -27.74 9.45 -19.38
N ASP A 106 -26.46 9.78 -19.18
CA ASP A 106 -26.01 11.09 -18.69
C ASP A 106 -24.62 11.44 -19.22
N ALA A 107 -24.55 12.34 -20.21
CA ALA A 107 -23.27 12.78 -20.77
C ALA A 107 -22.35 13.50 -19.76
N ALA A 108 -22.86 13.90 -18.59
CA ALA A 108 -22.08 14.44 -17.48
C ALA A 108 -21.57 13.35 -16.50
N ALA A 109 -21.82 12.07 -16.79
CA ALA A 109 -21.27 10.92 -16.11
C ALA A 109 -20.35 10.10 -17.02
N THR A 110 -19.48 9.31 -16.41
CA THR A 110 -18.50 8.46 -17.08
C THR A 110 -18.73 7.01 -16.67
N ARG A 111 -18.85 6.12 -17.64
CA ARG A 111 -18.71 4.68 -17.43
C ARG A 111 -17.23 4.30 -17.56
N ILE A 112 -16.67 3.69 -16.53
CA ILE A 112 -15.31 3.16 -16.54
C ILE A 112 -15.39 1.65 -16.59
N GLU A 113 -14.87 1.09 -17.67
CA GLU A 113 -14.73 -0.35 -17.84
C GLU A 113 -13.28 -0.71 -17.50
N TYR A 114 -13.09 -1.72 -16.65
CA TYR A 114 -11.75 -2.12 -16.24
C TYR A 114 -11.54 -3.62 -16.32
N LEU A 115 -10.33 -3.98 -16.73
CA LEU A 115 -9.89 -5.36 -16.85
C LEU A 115 -8.54 -5.54 -16.16
N VAL A 116 -8.51 -6.41 -15.15
CA VAL A 116 -7.33 -6.71 -14.36
C VAL A 116 -6.92 -8.15 -14.62
N TRP A 117 -5.70 -8.32 -15.14
CA TRP A 117 -5.03 -9.62 -15.16
C TRP A 117 -3.98 -9.65 -14.07
N ALA A 118 -4.06 -10.64 -13.19
CA ALA A 118 -3.11 -10.76 -12.10
C ALA A 118 -2.63 -12.21 -11.91
N THR A 119 -1.43 -12.32 -11.35
CA THR A 119 -0.80 -13.58 -10.96
C THR A 119 -0.24 -13.41 -9.55
N ALA A 120 -0.70 -14.26 -8.64
CA ALA A 120 -0.20 -14.35 -7.27
C ALA A 120 1.01 -15.28 -7.19
N SER A 121 1.88 -15.05 -6.21
CA SER A 121 3.08 -15.84 -5.94
C SER A 121 3.40 -15.86 -4.45
N GLY A 122 4.06 -16.92 -3.98
CA GLY A 122 4.29 -17.15 -2.55
C GLY A 122 3.01 -17.59 -1.82
N PRO A 123 2.88 -17.32 -0.51
CA PRO A 123 1.70 -17.70 0.28
C PRO A 123 0.37 -17.19 -0.29
N LEU A 124 0.37 -16.04 -0.98
CA LEU A 124 -0.78 -15.50 -1.69
C LEU A 124 -1.30 -16.45 -2.78
N ALA A 125 -0.43 -17.21 -3.45
CA ALA A 125 -0.84 -18.15 -4.49
C ALA A 125 -1.57 -19.40 -3.94
N GLU A 126 -1.47 -19.65 -2.63
CA GLU A 126 -2.17 -20.74 -1.95
C GLU A 126 -3.64 -20.39 -1.68
N LEU A 127 -4.00 -19.11 -1.74
CA LEU A 127 -5.38 -18.67 -1.58
C LEU A 127 -6.22 -18.97 -2.83
N PRO A 128 -7.51 -19.29 -2.67
CA PRO A 128 -8.42 -19.43 -3.81
C PRO A 128 -8.47 -18.14 -4.64
N ALA A 129 -8.35 -18.26 -5.98
CA ALA A 129 -8.36 -17.11 -6.88
C ALA A 129 -9.56 -16.17 -6.65
N ARG A 130 -10.76 -16.73 -6.51
CA ARG A 130 -12.00 -16.00 -6.19
C ARG A 130 -11.90 -15.08 -4.96
N GLN A 131 -11.10 -15.46 -3.97
CA GLN A 131 -10.95 -14.68 -2.75
C GLN A 131 -10.10 -13.43 -3.00
N ILE A 132 -9.06 -13.56 -3.83
CA ILE A 132 -8.23 -12.44 -4.26
C ILE A 132 -9.02 -11.53 -5.18
N GLU A 133 -9.79 -12.09 -6.12
CA GLU A 133 -10.66 -11.33 -7.02
C GLU A 133 -11.71 -10.51 -6.26
N ASN A 134 -12.40 -11.11 -5.28
CA ASN A 134 -13.38 -10.39 -4.45
C ASN A 134 -12.74 -9.23 -3.67
N ALA A 135 -11.56 -9.44 -3.11
CA ALA A 135 -10.85 -8.39 -2.38
C ALA A 135 -10.36 -7.27 -3.31
N LEU A 136 -9.92 -7.60 -4.53
CA LEU A 136 -9.58 -6.61 -5.54
C LEU A 136 -10.81 -5.80 -5.97
N ARG A 137 -11.97 -6.43 -6.13
CA ARG A 137 -13.23 -5.74 -6.41
C ARG A 137 -13.60 -4.79 -5.27
N GLU A 138 -13.64 -5.27 -4.04
CA GLU A 138 -13.94 -4.44 -2.85
C GLU A 138 -12.98 -3.25 -2.74
N TRP A 139 -11.68 -3.47 -2.95
CA TRP A 139 -10.69 -2.41 -2.94
C TRP A 139 -10.86 -1.39 -4.07
N THR A 140 -11.29 -1.86 -5.26
CA THR A 140 -11.56 -1.00 -6.42
C THR A 140 -12.80 -0.13 -6.17
N ASP A 141 -13.87 -0.74 -5.63
CA ASP A 141 -15.10 -0.03 -5.27
C ASP A 141 -14.84 1.07 -4.25
N ASP A 142 -14.05 0.79 -3.21
CA ASP A 142 -13.68 1.77 -2.18
C ASP A 142 -12.82 2.90 -2.77
N PHE A 143 -11.83 2.58 -3.62
CA PHE A 143 -11.03 3.58 -4.31
C PHE A 143 -11.91 4.53 -5.14
N PHE A 144 -12.81 3.99 -5.97
CA PHE A 144 -13.64 4.83 -6.83
C PHE A 144 -14.68 5.64 -6.06
N ARG A 145 -15.21 5.10 -4.97
CA ARG A 145 -16.09 5.84 -4.06
C ARG A 145 -15.38 7.07 -3.49
N GLU A 146 -14.18 6.89 -2.94
CA GLU A 146 -13.39 8.00 -2.38
C GLU A 146 -12.91 8.96 -3.49
N PHE A 147 -12.49 8.43 -4.64
CA PHE A 147 -12.10 9.24 -5.80
C PHE A 147 -13.24 10.16 -6.26
N CYS A 148 -14.46 9.65 -6.38
CA CYS A 148 -15.63 10.47 -6.73
C CYS A 148 -15.80 11.61 -5.73
N ALA A 149 -15.74 11.32 -4.43
CA ALA A 149 -15.92 12.31 -3.38
C ALA A 149 -14.83 13.39 -3.39
N VAL A 150 -13.57 12.98 -3.55
CA VAL A 150 -12.40 13.86 -3.59
C VAL A 150 -12.43 14.78 -4.82
N VAL A 151 -12.76 14.24 -5.99
CA VAL A 151 -12.83 15.03 -7.23
C VAL A 151 -14.03 15.98 -7.21
N GLN A 152 -15.20 15.52 -6.74
CA GLN A 152 -16.36 16.41 -6.55
C GLN A 152 -16.07 17.56 -5.58
N ALA A 153 -15.31 17.29 -4.51
CA ALA A 153 -14.88 18.33 -3.58
C ALA A 153 -13.92 19.35 -4.23
N LYS A 154 -12.98 18.89 -5.08
CA LYS A 154 -12.10 19.79 -5.86
C LYS A 154 -12.90 20.74 -6.76
N HIS A 155 -14.01 20.27 -7.34
CA HIS A 155 -14.89 21.07 -8.20
C HIS A 155 -16.02 21.79 -7.45
N GLY A 156 -16.04 21.77 -6.12
CA GLY A 156 -17.04 22.48 -5.31
C GLY A 156 -18.47 21.91 -5.38
N LEU A 157 -18.64 20.70 -5.91
CA LEU A 157 -19.94 20.04 -6.06
C LEU A 157 -20.44 19.39 -4.76
N VAL A 158 -19.52 19.09 -3.84
CA VAL A 158 -19.80 18.48 -2.53
C VAL A 158 -18.98 19.19 -1.46
N PRO A 159 -19.50 19.36 -0.23
CA PRO A 159 -18.73 19.89 0.89
C PRO A 159 -17.43 19.10 1.08
N ASN A 160 -16.30 19.80 1.18
CA ASN A 160 -15.00 19.18 1.39
C ASN A 160 -15.02 18.38 2.71
N ARG A 161 -15.12 17.05 2.61
CA ARG A 161 -14.97 16.11 3.74
C ARG A 161 -13.49 15.89 4.07
N ALA A 162 -12.72 16.98 4.21
CA ALA A 162 -11.40 16.90 4.82
C ALA A 162 -11.56 16.24 6.20
N ARG A 163 -11.19 14.95 6.27
CA ARG A 163 -11.45 13.98 7.35
C ARG A 163 -11.83 14.60 8.69
N SER A 164 -13.12 14.77 8.95
CA SER A 164 -13.66 15.05 10.28
C SER A 164 -13.94 13.75 11.05
N ASN A 165 -12.99 12.80 11.02
CA ASN A 165 -13.03 11.68 11.95
C ASN A 165 -11.64 11.47 12.52
N PRO A 166 -11.27 12.19 13.61
CA PRO A 166 -10.23 11.66 14.46
C PRO A 166 -10.78 10.33 14.96
N GLN A 167 -10.21 9.22 14.50
CA GLN A 167 -10.46 7.92 15.11
C GLN A 167 -10.39 8.14 16.62
N ARG A 168 -11.57 8.06 17.24
CA ARG A 168 -11.78 8.27 18.65
C ARG A 168 -10.91 7.24 19.33
N ARG A 169 -9.73 7.65 19.81
CA ARG A 169 -8.95 6.88 20.79
C ARG A 169 -9.77 6.85 22.07
N GLN A 170 -10.85 6.08 22.07
CA GLN A 170 -11.42 5.54 23.30
C GLN A 170 -10.36 4.59 23.86
N HIS A 171 -10.20 4.62 25.18
CA HIS A 171 -9.16 3.97 25.97
C HIS A 171 -7.86 4.77 26.18
N VAL A 172 -7.99 6.04 26.57
CA VAL A 172 -7.10 6.56 27.62
C VAL A 172 -7.74 6.18 28.95
N PHE A 173 -7.31 5.04 29.49
CA PHE A 173 -7.50 4.75 30.91
C PHE A 173 -6.77 5.86 31.69
N LEU A 174 -7.51 6.86 32.14
CA LEU A 174 -7.09 7.64 33.29
C LEU A 174 -7.13 6.68 34.48
N ARG A 175 -6.00 6.02 34.76
CA ARG A 175 -5.68 5.63 36.13
C ARG A 175 -5.19 6.91 36.80
N PRO A 176 -5.91 7.48 37.77
CA PRO A 176 -5.27 8.39 38.71
C PRO A 176 -4.34 7.53 39.56
N ALA A 177 -3.03 7.71 39.37
CA ALA A 177 -2.07 7.33 40.37
C ALA A 177 -2.13 8.33 41.53
N SER A 178 -2.04 7.78 42.74
CA SER A 178 -1.69 8.43 44.02
C SER A 178 -2.75 9.23 44.77
N LEU A 179 -3.30 8.62 45.82
CA LEU A 179 -3.46 9.24 47.14
C LEU A 179 -3.75 8.14 48.16
N MET A 180 -2.72 7.71 48.88
CA MET A 180 -2.78 7.30 50.29
C MET A 180 -1.34 7.01 50.75
N ALA A 181 -0.72 8.07 51.27
CA ALA A 181 0.43 7.98 52.15
C ALA A 181 -0.08 7.73 53.57
N ALA A 182 0.41 6.67 54.22
CA ALA A 182 0.51 6.43 55.68
C ALA A 182 0.63 4.90 55.86
N ALA A 183 1.55 4.32 56.62
CA ALA A 183 2.60 4.81 57.47
C ALA A 183 3.54 3.63 57.82
N LYS A 184 4.71 3.97 58.39
CA LYS A 184 5.60 3.15 59.23
C LYS A 184 6.57 2.16 58.56
N ARG A 185 7.84 2.60 58.49
CA ARG A 185 9.04 1.75 58.70
C ARG A 185 9.14 1.32 60.18
N PRO A 186 9.84 0.21 60.46
CA PRO A 186 11.14 0.34 61.13
C PRO A 186 12.28 -0.53 60.52
N LEU A 187 13.50 -0.20 60.97
CA LEU A 187 14.86 -0.62 60.61
C LEU A 187 15.22 -2.09 61.04
N PRO A 188 16.23 -2.77 60.44
CA PRO A 188 16.57 -4.20 60.70
C PRO A 188 17.61 -4.38 61.83
N PRO A 189 17.89 -5.61 62.31
CA PRO A 189 18.86 -6.57 61.70
C PRO A 189 18.24 -7.99 61.59
N HIS A 190 18.81 -8.98 60.88
CA HIS A 190 19.77 -9.96 61.39
C HIS A 190 20.31 -10.84 60.24
N LEU A 191 21.55 -11.29 60.42
CA LEU A 191 22.33 -12.26 59.63
C LEU A 191 21.61 -13.59 59.38
N GLY A 192 21.91 -14.19 58.22
CA GLY A 192 22.14 -15.63 58.14
C GLY A 192 21.38 -16.36 57.04
N GLY A 193 22.11 -17.14 56.23
CA GLY A 193 21.54 -18.33 55.60
C GLY A 193 21.59 -18.34 54.07
N ALA A 194 22.53 -19.13 53.56
CA ALA A 194 22.68 -19.50 52.17
C ALA A 194 21.51 -20.34 51.63
N LEU A 195 21.31 -20.33 50.30
CA LEU A 195 21.47 -21.46 49.37
C LEU A 195 20.58 -21.32 48.13
N SER A 196 21.22 -21.47 46.97
CA SER A 196 20.78 -22.24 45.79
C SER A 196 19.41 -21.95 45.15
N GLY A 197 19.43 -21.62 43.84
CA GLY A 197 18.31 -22.00 42.98
C GLY A 197 18.12 -21.24 41.68
N ARG A 198 18.82 -21.68 40.63
CA ARG A 198 18.41 -21.74 39.21
C ARG A 198 17.86 -20.49 38.46
N ALA A 199 18.62 -20.18 37.41
CA ALA A 199 18.21 -20.10 36.01
C ALA A 199 17.33 -18.94 35.54
N ALA A 200 17.92 -18.03 34.76
CA ALA A 200 17.26 -17.43 33.61
C ALA A 200 18.30 -16.97 32.57
N SER A 201 18.14 -17.52 31.38
CA SER A 201 18.71 -17.23 30.07
C SER A 201 19.37 -15.85 29.88
N ALA A 202 20.66 -15.88 29.51
CA ALA A 202 21.33 -14.74 28.92
C ALA A 202 20.89 -14.56 27.45
N VAL A 203 19.96 -13.65 27.22
CA VAL A 203 19.67 -13.11 25.89
C VAL A 203 20.92 -12.38 25.41
N HIS A 204 21.60 -12.94 24.42
CA HIS A 204 22.69 -12.25 23.73
C HIS A 204 22.08 -11.17 22.84
N HIS A 205 22.30 -9.91 23.22
CA HIS A 205 22.08 -8.76 22.37
C HIS A 205 23.05 -8.87 21.19
N ARG A 206 22.54 -9.16 20.00
CA ARG A 206 23.32 -9.20 18.76
C ARG A 206 23.53 -7.76 18.29
N GLU A 207 24.67 -7.18 18.64
CA GLU A 207 25.13 -5.92 18.08
C GLU A 207 25.34 -6.07 16.57
N SER A 208 24.68 -5.23 15.78
CA SER A 208 24.90 -5.08 14.35
C SER A 208 26.18 -4.28 14.12
N GLY A 209 27.31 -4.98 14.07
CA GLY A 209 28.58 -4.39 13.61
C GLY A 209 28.52 -4.04 12.12
N PRO A 210 29.19 -2.97 11.67
CA PRO A 210 29.32 -2.65 10.25
C PRO A 210 29.97 -3.84 9.52
N LEU A 211 29.43 -4.18 8.35
CA LEU A 211 29.89 -5.32 7.54
C LEU A 211 31.41 -5.25 7.36
N PRO A 212 32.12 -6.39 7.48
CA PRO A 212 33.57 -6.41 7.32
C PRO A 212 33.97 -5.90 5.93
N VAL A 213 35.08 -5.17 5.84
CA VAL A 213 35.51 -4.42 4.64
C VAL A 213 35.57 -5.29 3.38
N TRP A 214 35.87 -6.59 3.52
CA TRP A 214 35.87 -7.53 2.40
C TRP A 214 34.48 -7.75 1.79
N ALA A 215 33.41 -7.66 2.58
CA ALA A 215 32.03 -7.79 2.11
C ALA A 215 31.62 -6.58 1.26
N TRP A 216 32.08 -5.38 1.63
CA TRP A 216 31.91 -4.18 0.82
C TRP A 216 32.66 -4.28 -0.51
N ALA A 217 33.89 -4.80 -0.50
CA ALA A 217 34.65 -5.05 -1.73
C ALA A 217 33.92 -6.06 -2.65
N ALA A 218 33.36 -7.14 -2.09
CA ALA A 218 32.59 -8.12 -2.84
C ALA A 218 31.33 -7.50 -3.48
N ILE A 219 30.61 -6.64 -2.75
CA ILE A 219 29.43 -5.93 -3.26
C ILE A 219 29.81 -4.99 -4.42
N ILE A 220 30.91 -4.23 -4.29
CA ILE A 220 31.36 -3.31 -5.34
C ILE A 220 31.73 -4.08 -6.62
N VAL A 221 32.47 -5.19 -6.50
CA VAL A 221 32.83 -6.03 -7.65
C VAL A 221 31.57 -6.62 -8.31
N PHE A 222 30.61 -7.09 -7.52
CA PHE A 222 29.35 -7.64 -8.03
C PHE A 222 28.52 -6.59 -8.80
N VAL A 223 28.44 -5.37 -8.27
CA VAL A 223 27.74 -4.26 -8.95
C VAL A 223 28.45 -3.86 -10.24
N ALA A 224 29.79 -3.80 -10.25
CA ALA A 224 30.56 -3.51 -11.45
C ALA A 224 30.34 -4.57 -12.55
N LEU A 225 30.25 -5.85 -12.17
CA LEU A 225 29.99 -6.97 -13.08
C LEU A 225 28.59 -6.91 -13.69
N LEU A 226 27.57 -6.54 -12.88
CA LEU A 226 26.21 -6.33 -13.36
C LEU A 226 26.11 -5.16 -14.34
N LEU A 227 26.79 -4.04 -14.06
CA LEU A 227 26.81 -2.89 -14.96
C LEU A 227 27.53 -3.22 -16.28
N TYR A 228 28.61 -3.99 -16.22
CA TYR A 228 29.31 -4.47 -17.41
C TYR A 228 28.41 -5.38 -18.26
N ALA A 229 27.72 -6.34 -17.64
CA ALA A 229 26.78 -7.24 -18.33
C ALA A 229 25.60 -6.47 -18.95
N ALA A 230 25.03 -5.52 -18.22
CA ALA A 230 23.96 -4.66 -18.73
C ALA A 230 24.41 -3.80 -19.91
N ARG A 231 25.66 -3.33 -19.90
CA ARG A 231 26.22 -2.55 -21.01
C ARG A 231 26.53 -3.41 -22.24
N TRP A 232 26.89 -4.69 -22.05
CA TRP A 232 27.09 -5.64 -23.14
C TRP A 232 25.78 -6.00 -23.85
N ILE A 233 24.70 -6.19 -23.09
CA ILE A 233 23.37 -6.51 -23.64
C ILE A 233 22.76 -5.32 -24.40
N ASN A 234 23.03 -4.08 -23.96
CA ASN A 234 22.54 -2.87 -24.62
C ASN A 234 23.43 -2.37 -25.77
N GLY A 235 24.56 -3.04 -26.04
CA GLY A 235 25.55 -2.64 -27.05
C GLY A 235 25.62 -3.55 -28.28
N ALA A 236 24.72 -4.54 -28.41
CA ALA A 236 24.53 -5.40 -29.57
C ALA A 236 23.17 -5.15 -30.21
#